data_AF-A0AAD9V3C0-F1
#
_entry.id   AF-A0AAD9V3C0-F1
#
_cell.length_a   1.000
_cell.length_b   1.000
_cell.length_c   1.000
_cell.angle_alpha   90.00
_cell.angle_beta   90.00
_cell.angle_gamma   90.00
#
_symmetry.space_group_name_H-M   'P 1'
#
loop_
_entity.id
_entity.type
_entity.pdbx_description
1 polymer ?
#
loop_
_entity_poly.entity_id
_entity_poly.type
_entity_poly.pdbx_seq_one_letter_code
_entity_poly.pdbx_strand_id
1 'polypeptide(L)'
;MSSKPQNTITNELQQDFRALYIKILSDLEKDQPKELRYFYFGTPESCDLLSIEHAGKISWTDVSSLKEGLSAVGRQDLVETLEEFEMKTNLALLLDAFVRIRKGIPRQNLFKDIEAIAGCLAKSTDDALDKNKFKVKSLRKSKKSIEQVMMSLKEKIETNPTGPWTKKLALLTVIAGELLSETETKNEDFARSLPKAVMRCSSEICSGMTSLDEWDEFCLYVKERYDEVYCEHDHSANDVKKKVDDVIAPLMQTRFFHEPGNS
;
A
#
# COMPACT_ATOMS: atom_id res chain seq x y z
N MET A 1 28.92 17.96 12.88
CA MET A 1 28.51 17.48 11.54
C MET A 1 27.00 17.59 11.46
N SER A 2 26.44 18.28 10.45
CA SER A 2 24.98 18.30 10.25
C SER A 2 24.57 17.04 9.50
N SER A 3 23.82 16.15 10.15
CA SER A 3 23.15 15.05 9.47
C SER A 3 22.09 15.62 8.56
N LYS A 4 22.25 15.46 7.23
CA LYS A 4 21.15 15.71 6.28
C LYS A 4 19.93 14.94 6.79
N PRO A 5 18.73 15.55 6.89
CA PRO A 5 17.54 14.81 7.27
C PRO A 5 17.36 13.65 6.28
N GLN A 6 17.37 12.42 6.79
CA GLN A 6 17.06 11.25 5.97
C GLN A 6 15.62 11.41 5.51
N ASN A 7 15.39 11.48 4.20
CA ASN A 7 14.04 11.59 3.70
C ASN A 7 13.29 10.31 4.07
N THR A 8 12.22 10.45 4.85
CA THR A 8 11.34 9.35 5.25
C THR A 8 10.22 9.19 4.22
N ILE A 9 9.55 8.04 4.23
CA ILE A 9 8.34 7.86 3.41
C ILE A 9 7.26 8.90 3.77
N THR A 10 7.13 9.26 5.05
CA THR A 10 6.17 10.26 5.53
C THR A 10 6.45 11.66 4.97
N ASN A 11 7.72 12.02 4.76
CA ASN A 11 8.08 13.32 4.19
C ASN A 11 7.77 13.39 2.69
N GLU A 12 8.01 12.30 1.94
CA GLU A 12 7.66 12.24 0.51
C GLU A 12 6.11 12.24 0.37
N LEU A 13 5.38 11.46 1.19
CA LEU A 13 3.91 11.44 1.21
C LEU A 13 3.29 12.81 1.55
N GLN A 14 3.80 13.52 2.55
CA GLN A 14 3.32 14.87 2.87
C GLN A 14 3.67 15.89 1.77
N GLN A 15 4.78 15.71 1.05
CA GLN A 15 5.11 16.55 -0.11
C GLN A 15 4.18 16.28 -1.29
N ASP A 16 3.87 15.02 -1.58
CA ASP A 16 2.92 14.63 -2.63
C ASP A 16 1.49 15.12 -2.31
N PHE A 17 1.05 15.02 -1.04
CA PHE A 17 -0.22 15.62 -0.60
C PHE A 17 -0.27 17.14 -0.85
N ARG A 18 0.79 17.87 -0.48
CA ARG A 18 0.86 19.32 -0.70
C ARG A 18 0.84 19.68 -2.19
N ALA A 19 1.54 18.91 -3.02
CA ALA A 19 1.51 19.10 -4.47
C ALA A 19 0.12 18.85 -5.04
N LEU A 20 -0.57 17.78 -4.59
CA LEU A 20 -1.95 17.50 -4.96
C LEU A 20 -2.90 18.60 -4.47
N TYR A 21 -2.75 19.08 -3.24
CA TYR A 21 -3.60 20.13 -2.70
C TYR A 21 -3.44 21.46 -3.45
N ILE A 22 -2.22 21.84 -3.85
CA ILE A 22 -1.97 22.99 -4.73
C ILE A 22 -2.67 22.80 -6.08
N LYS A 23 -2.67 21.59 -6.65
CA LYS A 23 -3.39 21.29 -7.90
C LYS A 23 -4.90 21.42 -7.70
N ILE A 24 -5.46 20.78 -6.67
CA ILE A 24 -6.88 20.88 -6.27
C ILE A 24 -7.31 22.35 -6.21
N LEU A 25 -6.57 23.20 -5.47
CA LEU A 25 -6.86 24.63 -5.36
C LEU A 25 -6.76 25.40 -6.69
N SER A 26 -5.90 24.96 -7.61
CA SER A 26 -5.75 25.56 -8.95
C SER A 26 -6.87 25.13 -9.90
N ASP A 27 -7.44 23.94 -9.69
CA ASP A 27 -8.53 23.38 -10.49
C ASP A 27 -9.92 23.89 -10.02
N LEU A 28 -10.02 24.58 -8.88
CA LEU A 28 -11.28 25.17 -8.37
C LEU A 28 -11.82 26.31 -9.25
N GLU A 29 -13.14 26.32 -9.47
CA GLU A 29 -13.82 27.37 -10.23
C GLU A 29 -13.94 28.68 -9.44
N LYS A 30 -14.26 29.79 -10.12
CA LYS A 30 -14.17 31.18 -9.61
C LYS A 30 -14.68 31.42 -8.18
N ASP A 31 -15.80 30.83 -7.78
CA ASP A 31 -16.42 31.06 -6.47
C ASP A 31 -16.20 29.91 -5.46
N GLN A 32 -15.84 28.70 -5.92
CA GLN A 32 -15.56 27.53 -5.08
C GLN A 32 -14.47 27.78 -3.99
N PRO A 33 -13.37 28.53 -4.23
CA PRO A 33 -12.42 28.89 -3.17
C PRO A 33 -13.03 29.72 -2.04
N LYS A 34 -14.07 30.52 -2.30
CA LYS A 34 -14.74 31.29 -1.23
C LYS A 34 -15.65 30.39 -0.41
N GLU A 35 -16.38 29.51 -1.07
CA GLU A 35 -17.24 28.51 -0.45
C GLU A 35 -16.41 27.55 0.42
N LEU A 36 -15.26 27.10 -0.08
CA LEU A 36 -14.33 26.24 0.66
C LEU A 36 -13.70 26.98 1.86
N ARG A 37 -13.37 28.27 1.75
CA ARG A 37 -12.97 29.09 2.92
C ARG A 37 -14.11 29.17 3.95
N TYR A 38 -15.34 29.39 3.49
CA TYR A 38 -16.50 29.46 4.37
C TYR A 38 -16.74 28.12 5.09
N PHE A 39 -16.59 26.98 4.41
CA PHE A 39 -16.67 25.65 5.01
C PHE A 39 -15.67 25.46 6.17
N TYR A 40 -14.38 25.80 5.98
CA TYR A 40 -13.36 25.57 7.01
C TYR A 40 -13.29 26.61 8.13
N PHE A 41 -13.60 27.87 7.81
CA PHE A 41 -13.34 29.01 8.70
C PHE A 41 -14.60 29.80 9.08
N GLY A 42 -15.75 29.54 8.45
CA GLY A 42 -16.99 30.33 8.63
C GLY A 42 -16.93 31.73 8.00
N THR A 43 -15.84 32.08 7.31
CA THR A 43 -15.62 33.40 6.71
C THR A 43 -15.00 33.28 5.30
N PRO A 44 -15.59 33.88 4.25
CA PRO A 44 -15.13 33.67 2.86
C PRO A 44 -13.92 34.52 2.44
N GLU A 45 -13.48 35.49 3.26
CA GLU A 45 -12.66 36.63 2.81
C GLU A 45 -11.22 36.68 3.36
N SER A 46 -10.94 36.10 4.52
CA SER A 46 -9.74 36.41 5.31
C SER A 46 -8.68 35.30 5.41
N CYS A 47 -8.99 34.08 4.97
CA CYS A 47 -8.12 32.92 5.19
C CYS A 47 -7.43 32.43 3.91
N ASP A 48 -6.12 32.21 3.99
CA ASP A 48 -5.34 31.56 2.95
C ASP A 48 -5.62 30.05 2.95
N LEU A 49 -6.12 29.51 1.83
CA LEU A 49 -6.40 28.08 1.68
C LEU A 49 -5.12 27.23 1.81
N LEU A 50 -3.95 27.76 1.43
CA LEU A 50 -2.67 27.07 1.60
C LEU A 50 -2.29 26.86 3.08
N SER A 51 -2.89 27.62 4.00
CA SER A 51 -2.67 27.49 5.44
C SER A 51 -3.54 26.44 6.13
N ILE A 52 -4.52 25.82 5.44
CA ILE A 52 -5.50 24.89 6.03
C ILE A 52 -4.84 23.65 6.66
N GLU A 53 -3.81 23.07 6.04
CA GLU A 53 -3.05 21.95 6.65
C GLU A 53 -2.36 22.40 7.95
N HIS A 54 -1.73 23.58 7.95
CA HIS A 54 -1.06 24.13 9.14
C HIS A 54 -2.05 24.51 10.26
N ALA A 55 -3.27 24.94 9.89
CA ALA A 55 -4.36 25.20 10.80
C ALA A 55 -5.01 23.93 11.38
N GLY A 56 -4.52 22.72 11.01
CA GLY A 56 -5.05 21.44 11.48
C GLY A 56 -6.46 21.13 10.98
N LYS A 57 -6.88 21.76 9.87
CA LYS A 57 -8.22 21.62 9.27
C LYS A 57 -8.31 20.47 8.27
N ILE A 58 -7.19 20.11 7.64
CA ILE A 58 -7.01 18.92 6.81
C ILE A 58 -5.68 18.26 7.20
N SER A 59 -5.53 16.96 6.89
CA SER A 59 -4.27 16.25 7.03
C SER A 59 -3.96 15.45 5.77
N TRP A 60 -2.68 15.17 5.53
CA TRP A 60 -2.28 14.16 4.54
C TRP A 60 -2.53 12.72 5.03
N THR A 61 -2.65 12.53 6.35
CA THR A 61 -2.89 11.22 7.00
C THR A 61 -4.37 10.85 7.06
N ASP A 62 -5.25 11.83 6.88
CA ASP A 62 -6.71 11.69 6.89
C ASP A 62 -7.26 12.83 6.01
N VAL A 63 -7.64 12.46 4.80
CA VAL A 63 -8.17 13.39 3.79
C VAL A 63 -9.69 13.55 3.88
N SER A 64 -10.36 12.92 4.85
CA SER A 64 -11.83 12.88 4.95
C SER A 64 -12.45 14.27 5.01
N SER A 65 -11.91 15.16 5.85
CA SER A 65 -12.41 16.55 5.91
C SER A 65 -12.20 17.30 4.58
N LEU A 66 -11.12 17.00 3.83
CA LEU A 66 -10.91 17.56 2.50
C LEU A 66 -11.92 17.03 1.48
N LYS A 67 -12.25 15.73 1.53
CA LYS A 67 -13.31 15.13 0.71
C LYS A 67 -14.66 15.78 1.01
N GLU A 68 -15.04 15.92 2.29
CA GLU A 68 -16.27 16.62 2.71
C GLU A 68 -16.36 18.06 2.17
N GLY A 69 -15.28 18.85 2.33
CA GLY A 69 -15.23 20.22 1.85
C GLY A 69 -15.33 20.34 0.32
N LEU A 70 -14.76 19.39 -0.42
CA LEU A 70 -14.83 19.35 -1.89
C LEU A 70 -16.22 18.91 -2.39
N SER A 71 -16.83 17.89 -1.76
CA SER A 71 -18.23 17.53 -2.04
C SER A 71 -19.18 18.71 -1.74
N ALA A 72 -18.94 19.47 -0.67
CA ALA A 72 -19.76 20.64 -0.31
C ALA A 72 -19.71 21.77 -1.35
N VAL A 73 -18.61 21.90 -2.12
CA VAL A 73 -18.48 22.85 -3.25
C VAL A 73 -18.72 22.19 -4.62
N GLY A 74 -19.30 20.99 -4.64
CA GLY A 74 -19.73 20.28 -5.86
C GLY A 74 -18.61 19.62 -6.68
N ARG A 75 -17.42 19.42 -6.10
CA ARG A 75 -16.21 18.91 -6.80
C ARG A 75 -15.91 17.45 -6.52
N GLN A 76 -16.85 16.58 -6.92
CA GLN A 76 -16.73 15.13 -6.74
C GLN A 76 -15.56 14.53 -7.55
N ASP A 77 -15.21 15.12 -8.69
CA ASP A 77 -14.01 14.78 -9.48
C ASP A 77 -12.70 14.94 -8.69
N LEU A 78 -12.63 15.94 -7.81
CA LEU A 78 -11.49 16.16 -6.92
C LEU A 78 -11.56 15.26 -5.67
N VAL A 79 -12.74 14.75 -5.31
CA VAL A 79 -12.90 13.72 -4.27
C VAL A 79 -12.36 12.38 -4.78
N GLU A 80 -12.75 11.94 -5.97
CA GLU A 80 -12.19 10.74 -6.63
C GLU A 80 -10.65 10.83 -6.73
N THR A 81 -10.12 12.01 -7.06
CA THR A 81 -8.67 12.28 -7.09
C THR A 81 -8.01 12.09 -5.71
N LEU A 82 -8.70 12.40 -4.61
CA LEU A 82 -8.21 12.18 -3.24
C LEU A 82 -8.31 10.72 -2.81
N GLU A 83 -9.33 10.00 -3.25
CA GLU A 83 -9.48 8.56 -2.99
C GLU A 83 -8.34 7.77 -3.66
N GLU A 84 -7.98 8.12 -4.90
CA GLU A 84 -6.76 7.62 -5.55
C GLU A 84 -5.48 7.93 -4.73
N PHE A 85 -5.36 9.14 -4.17
CA PHE A 85 -4.20 9.54 -3.37
C PHE A 85 -4.12 8.76 -2.06
N GLU A 86 -5.25 8.57 -1.39
CA GLU A 86 -5.39 7.81 -0.15
C GLU A 86 -5.01 6.34 -0.36
N MET A 87 -5.48 5.72 -1.45
CA MET A 87 -5.11 4.37 -1.84
C MET A 87 -3.60 4.21 -2.12
N LYS A 88 -2.99 5.15 -2.87
CA LYS A 88 -1.53 5.18 -3.12
C LYS A 88 -0.73 5.36 -1.84
N THR A 89 -1.23 6.19 -0.92
CA THR A 89 -0.63 6.46 0.40
C THR A 89 -0.68 5.23 1.29
N ASN A 90 -1.83 4.57 1.38
CA ASN A 90 -2.04 3.37 2.17
C ASN A 90 -1.15 2.21 1.72
N LEU A 91 -1.04 1.98 0.40
CA LEU A 91 -0.10 1.01 -0.17
C LEU A 91 1.37 1.37 0.10
N ALA A 92 1.75 2.65 0.02
CA ALA A 92 3.11 3.09 0.31
C ALA A 92 3.49 2.85 1.78
N LEU A 93 2.59 3.18 2.71
CA LEU A 93 2.77 2.95 4.15
C LEU A 93 2.84 1.46 4.49
N LEU A 94 2.01 0.62 3.85
CA LEU A 94 2.06 -0.83 3.99
C LEU A 94 3.42 -1.38 3.55
N LEU A 95 3.90 -0.98 2.37
CA LEU A 95 5.19 -1.43 1.84
C LEU A 95 6.38 -0.96 2.69
N ASP A 96 6.40 0.29 3.20
CA ASP A 96 7.46 0.73 4.13
C ASP A 96 7.41 -0.05 5.45
N ALA A 97 6.21 -0.30 6.00
CA ALA A 97 6.03 -1.11 7.21
C ALA A 97 6.50 -2.56 7.00
N PHE A 98 6.15 -3.19 5.87
CA PHE A 98 6.60 -4.54 5.50
C PHE A 98 8.13 -4.61 5.44
N VAL A 99 8.77 -3.66 4.76
CA VAL A 99 10.23 -3.59 4.62
C VAL A 99 10.92 -3.34 5.97
N ARG A 100 10.31 -2.56 6.87
CA ARG A 100 10.81 -2.39 8.25
C ARG A 100 10.79 -3.70 9.02
N ILE A 101 9.64 -4.38 9.02
CA ILE A 101 9.45 -5.67 9.69
C ILE A 101 10.50 -6.68 9.19
N ARG A 102 10.66 -6.79 7.87
CA ARG A 102 11.66 -7.65 7.23
C ARG A 102 13.11 -7.37 7.63
N LYS A 103 13.44 -6.11 7.87
CA LYS A 103 14.79 -5.66 8.24
C LYS A 103 15.01 -5.58 9.75
N GLY A 104 14.03 -5.98 10.58
CA GLY A 104 14.09 -5.82 12.03
C GLY A 104 14.14 -4.35 12.49
N ILE A 105 13.71 -3.42 11.64
CA ILE A 105 13.67 -1.98 11.95
C ILE A 105 12.42 -1.71 12.80
N PRO A 106 12.53 -0.92 13.89
CA PRO A 106 11.37 -0.55 14.68
C PRO A 106 10.23 0.05 13.85
N ARG A 107 9.01 -0.34 14.22
CA ARG A 107 7.76 0.21 13.69
C ARG A 107 7.64 1.70 14.04
N GLN A 108 6.91 2.45 13.21
CA GLN A 108 6.62 3.85 13.49
C GLN A 108 5.44 3.99 14.47
N ASN A 109 4.52 3.01 14.51
CA ASN A 109 3.27 3.01 15.28
C ASN A 109 2.31 4.17 14.95
N LEU A 110 2.58 4.91 13.87
CA LEU A 110 1.74 6.01 13.37
C LEU A 110 0.48 5.47 12.67
N PHE A 111 0.60 4.36 11.95
CA PHE A 111 -0.47 3.76 11.14
C PHE A 111 -0.70 2.31 11.60
N LYS A 112 -1.19 2.14 12.83
CA LYS A 112 -1.22 0.84 13.53
C LYS A 112 -1.93 -0.27 12.74
N ASP A 113 -3.05 0.03 12.10
CA ASP A 113 -3.81 -0.94 11.31
C ASP A 113 -3.04 -1.35 10.05
N ILE A 114 -2.45 -0.40 9.32
CA ILE A 114 -1.60 -0.66 8.15
C ILE A 114 -0.34 -1.46 8.56
N GLU A 115 0.29 -1.13 9.69
CA GLU A 115 1.41 -1.89 10.24
C GLU A 115 1.01 -3.31 10.70
N ALA A 116 -0.24 -3.52 11.13
CA ALA A 116 -0.77 -4.84 11.44
C ALA A 116 -0.99 -5.67 10.17
N ILE A 117 -1.61 -5.10 9.12
CA ILE A 117 -1.77 -5.69 7.78
C ILE A 117 -0.40 -6.08 7.20
N ALA A 118 0.57 -5.16 7.23
CA ALA A 118 1.95 -5.44 6.81
C ALA A 118 2.62 -6.55 7.64
N GLY A 119 2.31 -6.60 8.95
CA GLY A 119 2.73 -7.68 9.85
C GLY A 119 2.16 -9.04 9.48
N CYS A 120 0.88 -9.10 9.11
CA CYS A 120 0.23 -10.32 8.62
C CYS A 120 0.89 -10.82 7.34
N LEU A 121 1.06 -9.93 6.34
CA LEU A 121 1.68 -10.25 5.05
C LEU A 121 3.14 -10.71 5.18
N ALA A 122 3.94 -10.04 6.01
CA ALA A 122 5.35 -10.40 6.23
C ALA A 122 5.48 -11.77 6.93
N LYS A 123 4.71 -12.03 7.98
CA LYS A 123 4.74 -13.33 8.68
C LYS A 123 4.22 -14.48 7.80
N SER A 124 3.15 -14.25 7.03
CA SER A 124 2.51 -15.25 6.16
C SER A 124 3.40 -15.81 5.06
N THR A 125 4.61 -15.27 4.92
CA THR A 125 5.57 -15.64 3.89
C THR A 125 6.89 -16.16 4.44
N ASP A 126 7.09 -16.19 5.77
CA ASP A 126 8.32 -16.70 6.41
C ASP A 126 8.64 -18.15 5.96
N ASP A 127 7.66 -19.07 6.04
CA ASP A 127 7.83 -20.47 5.62
C ASP A 127 7.97 -20.67 4.10
N ALA A 128 7.38 -19.76 3.30
CA ALA A 128 7.41 -19.83 1.84
C ALA A 128 8.67 -19.20 1.25
N LEU A 129 9.36 -18.33 1.99
CA LEU A 129 10.47 -17.53 1.50
C LEU A 129 11.79 -18.27 1.48
N ASP A 130 12.11 -19.14 2.45
CA ASP A 130 13.37 -19.90 2.41
C ASP A 130 13.51 -20.73 1.12
N LYS A 131 12.38 -21.16 0.53
CA LYS A 131 12.34 -21.88 -0.76
C LYS A 131 12.35 -20.96 -2.00
N ASN A 132 12.06 -19.67 -1.87
CA ASN A 132 11.86 -18.75 -3.02
C ASN A 132 12.73 -17.47 -3.00
N LYS A 133 13.45 -17.19 -1.91
CA LYS A 133 14.38 -16.05 -1.76
C LYS A 133 15.41 -15.97 -2.89
N PHE A 134 15.89 -17.12 -3.36
CA PHE A 134 16.76 -17.20 -4.54
C PHE A 134 16.09 -16.69 -5.83
N LYS A 135 14.79 -16.94 -6.02
CA LYS A 135 14.02 -16.45 -7.18
C LYS A 135 13.76 -14.95 -7.10
N VAL A 136 13.44 -14.40 -5.92
CA VAL A 136 13.31 -12.95 -5.71
C VAL A 136 14.63 -12.24 -6.01
N LYS A 137 15.76 -12.77 -5.51
CA LYS A 137 17.11 -12.28 -5.82
C LYS A 137 17.44 -12.38 -7.32
N SER A 138 17.06 -13.47 -7.98
CA SER A 138 17.24 -13.63 -9.43
C SER A 138 16.40 -12.63 -10.23
N LEU A 139 15.13 -12.41 -9.84
CA LEU A 139 14.23 -11.44 -10.47
C LEU A 139 14.73 -9.99 -10.30
N ARG A 140 15.24 -9.65 -9.11
CA ARG A 140 15.90 -8.37 -8.85
C ARG A 140 17.12 -8.15 -9.75
N LYS A 141 17.90 -9.20 -10.04
CA LYS A 141 19.08 -9.14 -10.91
C LYS A 141 18.76 -9.18 -12.41
N SER A 142 17.55 -9.56 -12.82
CA SER A 142 17.21 -9.77 -14.23
C SER A 142 16.70 -8.53 -14.97
N LYS A 143 16.40 -7.43 -14.26
CA LYS A 143 15.83 -6.20 -14.83
C LYS A 143 16.48 -4.94 -14.27
N LYS A 144 16.56 -3.89 -15.09
CA LYS A 144 17.26 -2.63 -14.76
C LYS A 144 16.47 -1.66 -13.87
N SER A 145 15.16 -1.86 -13.68
CA SER A 145 14.37 -1.07 -12.72
C SER A 145 13.28 -1.90 -12.04
N ILE A 146 12.88 -1.48 -10.84
CA ILE A 146 11.81 -2.10 -10.05
C ILE A 146 10.44 -1.88 -10.72
N GLU A 147 10.23 -0.75 -11.40
CA GLU A 147 9.03 -0.49 -12.21
C GLU A 147 8.87 -1.59 -13.26
N GLN A 148 9.94 -1.89 -14.01
CA GLN A 148 9.91 -2.95 -15.03
C GLN A 148 9.66 -4.34 -14.44
N VAL A 149 10.11 -4.61 -13.20
CA VAL A 149 9.77 -5.85 -12.49
C VAL A 149 8.28 -5.86 -12.14
N MET A 150 7.77 -4.80 -11.52
CA MET A 150 6.37 -4.67 -11.10
C MET A 150 5.39 -4.73 -12.27
N MET A 151 5.62 -4.00 -13.37
CA MET A 151 4.76 -4.01 -14.55
C MET A 151 4.53 -5.43 -15.09
N SER A 152 5.60 -6.22 -15.32
CA SER A 152 5.42 -7.60 -15.82
C SER A 152 4.92 -8.59 -14.75
N LEU A 153 5.07 -8.29 -13.46
CA LEU A 153 4.43 -9.07 -12.40
C LEU A 153 2.92 -8.82 -12.38
N LYS A 154 2.52 -7.55 -12.45
CA LYS A 154 1.12 -7.10 -12.56
C LYS A 154 0.46 -7.73 -13.78
N GLU A 155 1.01 -7.52 -14.97
CA GLU A 155 0.56 -8.13 -16.23
C GLU A 155 0.36 -9.66 -16.12
N LYS A 156 1.34 -10.37 -15.54
CA LYS A 156 1.28 -11.83 -15.37
C LYS A 156 0.27 -12.31 -14.31
N ILE A 157 -0.04 -11.49 -13.31
CA ILE A 157 -1.00 -11.81 -12.25
C ILE A 157 -2.43 -11.43 -12.68
N GLU A 158 -2.58 -10.35 -13.44
CA GLU A 158 -3.84 -9.94 -14.07
C GLU A 158 -4.30 -10.98 -15.09
N THR A 159 -3.40 -11.36 -16.02
CA THR A 159 -3.67 -12.39 -17.05
C THR A 159 -3.85 -13.81 -16.50
N ASN A 160 -3.60 -14.05 -15.22
CA ASN A 160 -3.93 -15.32 -14.58
C ASN A 160 -5.44 -15.37 -14.25
N PRO A 161 -6.24 -16.29 -14.83
CA PRO A 161 -7.69 -16.31 -14.65
C PRO A 161 -8.15 -16.80 -13.26
N THR A 162 -7.23 -17.13 -12.34
CA THR A 162 -7.57 -17.84 -11.10
C THR A 162 -7.52 -16.95 -9.86
N GLY A 163 -8.68 -16.71 -9.25
CA GLY A 163 -8.83 -16.13 -7.91
C GLY A 163 -9.23 -14.64 -7.88
N PRO A 164 -9.74 -14.17 -6.71
CA PRO A 164 -10.25 -12.81 -6.53
C PRO A 164 -9.13 -11.76 -6.61
N TRP A 165 -9.52 -10.50 -6.84
CA TRP A 165 -8.58 -9.38 -6.96
C TRP A 165 -7.78 -9.14 -5.68
N THR A 166 -8.42 -9.22 -4.50
CA THR A 166 -7.78 -9.13 -3.18
C THR A 166 -6.59 -10.10 -3.03
N LYS A 167 -6.74 -11.35 -3.48
CA LYS A 167 -5.66 -12.36 -3.52
C LYS A 167 -4.53 -11.97 -4.48
N LYS A 168 -4.85 -11.42 -5.66
CA LYS A 168 -3.86 -10.93 -6.63
C LYS A 168 -3.06 -9.74 -6.07
N LEU A 169 -3.76 -8.79 -5.45
CA LEU A 169 -3.21 -7.61 -4.79
C LEU A 169 -2.30 -7.99 -3.60
N ALA A 170 -2.72 -8.94 -2.77
CA ALA A 170 -1.89 -9.46 -1.68
C ALA A 170 -0.60 -10.11 -2.18
N LEU A 171 -0.66 -10.90 -3.25
CA LEU A 171 0.52 -11.50 -3.87
C LEU A 171 1.47 -10.43 -4.46
N LEU A 172 0.93 -9.43 -5.16
CA LEU A 172 1.72 -8.29 -5.68
C LEU A 172 2.41 -7.52 -4.54
N THR A 173 1.69 -7.25 -3.46
CA THR A 173 2.16 -6.51 -2.29
C THR A 173 3.29 -7.25 -1.57
N VAL A 174 3.15 -8.57 -1.37
CA VAL A 174 4.24 -9.43 -0.86
C VAL A 174 5.48 -9.34 -1.76
N ILE A 175 5.34 -9.58 -3.07
CA ILE A 175 6.50 -9.62 -3.97
C ILE A 175 7.20 -8.26 -4.02
N ALA A 176 6.45 -7.16 -4.03
CA ALA A 176 7.01 -5.80 -3.94
C ALA A 176 7.76 -5.59 -2.61
N GLY A 177 7.15 -5.96 -1.48
CA GLY A 177 7.75 -5.88 -0.15
C GLY A 177 9.07 -6.66 -0.05
N GLU A 178 9.15 -7.86 -0.63
CA GLU A 178 10.38 -8.66 -0.69
C GLU A 178 11.46 -8.03 -1.59
N LEU A 179 11.10 -7.55 -2.78
CA LEU A 179 12.03 -6.87 -3.71
C LEU A 179 12.63 -5.59 -3.08
N LEU A 180 11.81 -4.84 -2.34
CA LEU A 180 12.22 -3.65 -1.57
C LEU A 180 13.01 -4.01 -0.29
N SER A 181 12.82 -5.22 0.25
CA SER A 181 13.56 -5.72 1.41
C SER A 181 14.97 -6.19 1.05
N GLU A 182 15.15 -6.84 -0.10
CA GLU A 182 16.42 -7.34 -0.66
C GLU A 182 17.38 -6.21 -1.16
N THR A 183 17.28 -5.00 -0.62
CA THR A 183 18.23 -3.91 -0.90
C THR A 183 19.58 -4.18 -0.25
N GLU A 184 20.56 -4.59 -1.06
CA GLU A 184 21.94 -4.77 -0.62
C GLU A 184 22.50 -3.49 0.01
N THR A 185 23.08 -3.60 1.20
CA THR A 185 23.62 -2.47 1.97
C THR A 185 24.98 -1.96 1.46
N LYS A 186 25.46 -2.41 0.28
CA LYS A 186 26.85 -2.19 -0.15
C LYS A 186 27.13 -1.95 -1.64
N ASN A 187 26.17 -2.00 -2.57
CA ASN A 187 26.43 -1.60 -3.98
C ASN A 187 25.20 -0.99 -4.68
N GLU A 188 25.47 -0.12 -5.66
CA GLU A 188 24.58 0.95 -6.15
C GLU A 188 23.54 0.52 -7.22
N ASP A 189 23.19 -0.76 -7.32
CA ASP A 189 22.32 -1.27 -8.41
C ASP A 189 20.85 -0.80 -8.33
N PHE A 190 20.49 -0.06 -7.27
CA PHE A 190 19.38 0.90 -7.29
C PHE A 190 19.90 2.26 -6.83
N ALA A 191 20.20 3.15 -7.77
CA ALA A 191 20.65 4.54 -7.50
C ALA A 191 19.56 5.46 -6.90
N ARG A 192 18.53 4.91 -6.24
CA ARG A 192 17.37 5.62 -5.70
C ARG A 192 17.15 5.26 -4.23
N SER A 193 16.73 6.24 -3.43
CA SER A 193 16.37 6.03 -2.03
C SER A 193 15.17 5.08 -1.88
N LEU A 194 15.12 4.33 -0.77
CA LEU A 194 14.04 3.40 -0.46
C LEU A 194 12.63 4.04 -0.56
N PRO A 195 12.36 5.26 0.00
CA PRO A 195 11.07 5.92 -0.17
C PRO A 195 10.65 6.09 -1.64
N LYS A 196 11.58 6.46 -2.52
CA LYS A 196 11.31 6.65 -3.96
C LYS A 196 11.17 5.34 -4.74
N ALA A 197 11.52 4.21 -4.14
CA ALA A 197 11.18 2.88 -4.66
C ALA A 197 9.80 2.45 -4.14
N VAL A 198 9.50 2.65 -2.85
CA VAL A 198 8.20 2.40 -2.22
C VAL A 198 7.07 3.16 -2.95
N MET A 199 7.20 4.49 -3.12
CA MET A 199 6.20 5.34 -3.79
C MET A 199 5.90 4.91 -5.24
N ARG A 200 6.87 4.31 -5.93
CA ARG A 200 6.64 3.77 -7.26
C ARG A 200 5.96 2.42 -7.22
N CYS A 201 6.42 1.51 -6.35
CA CYS A 201 5.75 0.23 -6.17
C CYS A 201 4.28 0.40 -5.77
N SER A 202 3.95 1.34 -4.88
CA SER A 202 2.56 1.65 -4.52
C SER A 202 1.79 2.22 -5.70
N SER A 203 2.35 3.15 -6.46
CA SER A 203 1.71 3.70 -7.68
C SER A 203 1.45 2.63 -8.75
N GLU A 204 2.40 1.73 -9.01
CA GLU A 204 2.24 0.62 -9.97
C GLU A 204 1.16 -0.37 -9.51
N ILE A 205 1.13 -0.74 -8.23
CA ILE A 205 0.10 -1.63 -7.66
C ILE A 205 -1.28 -0.95 -7.68
N CYS A 206 -1.36 0.29 -7.20
CA CYS A 206 -2.59 1.09 -7.14
C CYS A 206 -3.21 1.29 -8.53
N SER A 207 -2.41 1.36 -9.59
CA SER A 207 -2.93 1.51 -10.97
C SER A 207 -3.72 0.29 -11.48
N GLY A 208 -3.84 -0.78 -10.70
CA GLY A 208 -4.77 -1.89 -10.96
C GLY A 208 -6.06 -1.84 -10.14
N MET A 209 -6.10 -0.99 -9.11
CA MET A 209 -7.25 -0.88 -8.20
C MET A 209 -8.23 0.19 -8.68
N THR A 210 -9.53 -0.05 -8.54
CA THR A 210 -10.58 0.85 -9.07
C THR A 210 -11.28 1.72 -8.02
N SER A 211 -11.26 1.36 -6.73
CA SER A 211 -11.89 2.14 -5.66
C SER A 211 -11.25 1.90 -4.28
N LEU A 212 -11.62 2.71 -3.28
CA LEU A 212 -11.27 2.46 -1.88
C LEU A 212 -11.97 1.22 -1.29
N ASP A 213 -13.13 0.81 -1.81
CA ASP A 213 -13.79 -0.43 -1.35
C ASP A 213 -12.87 -1.65 -1.58
N GLU A 214 -12.14 -1.69 -2.70
CA GLU A 214 -11.15 -2.75 -2.95
C GLU A 214 -9.99 -2.75 -1.95
N TRP A 215 -9.64 -1.59 -1.36
CA TRP A 215 -8.62 -1.50 -0.30
C TRP A 215 -9.14 -2.08 1.02
N ASP A 216 -10.39 -1.80 1.38
CA ASP A 216 -11.01 -2.32 2.59
C ASP A 216 -11.30 -3.83 2.47
N GLU A 217 -11.80 -4.30 1.32
CA GLU A 217 -11.89 -5.73 0.99
C GLU A 217 -10.53 -6.43 1.08
N PHE A 218 -9.47 -5.80 0.57
CA PHE A 218 -8.11 -6.32 0.67
C PHE A 218 -7.63 -6.40 2.12
N CYS A 219 -7.86 -5.36 2.93
CA CYS A 219 -7.47 -5.36 4.34
C CYS A 219 -8.25 -6.39 5.17
N LEU A 220 -9.55 -6.57 4.89
CA LEU A 220 -10.37 -7.62 5.49
C LEU A 220 -9.84 -9.00 5.11
N TYR A 221 -9.69 -9.25 3.80
CA TYR A 221 -9.12 -10.47 3.25
C TYR A 221 -7.80 -10.83 3.95
N VAL A 222 -6.86 -9.90 4.07
CA VAL A 222 -5.56 -10.13 4.74
C VAL A 222 -5.70 -10.55 6.20
N LYS A 223 -6.67 -9.98 6.94
CA LYS A 223 -6.89 -10.29 8.37
C LYS A 223 -7.48 -11.69 8.54
N GLU A 224 -8.62 -11.96 7.91
CA GLU A 224 -9.32 -13.25 7.98
C GLU A 224 -8.38 -14.39 7.62
N ARG A 225 -7.61 -14.19 6.55
CA ARG A 225 -6.58 -15.10 6.05
C ARG A 225 -5.48 -15.37 7.05
N TYR A 226 -4.97 -14.34 7.71
CA TYR A 226 -3.92 -14.50 8.70
C TYR A 226 -4.43 -15.26 9.93
N ASP A 227 -5.65 -14.96 10.38
CA ASP A 227 -6.27 -15.63 11.52
C ASP A 227 -6.60 -17.09 11.19
N GLU A 228 -7.14 -17.38 10.00
CA GLU A 228 -7.26 -18.74 9.46
C GLU A 228 -5.92 -19.50 9.51
N VAL A 229 -4.76 -18.83 9.29
CA VAL A 229 -3.45 -19.49 9.28
C VAL A 229 -2.85 -19.71 10.66
N TYR A 230 -2.80 -18.67 11.47
CA TYR A 230 -1.91 -18.57 12.62
C TYR A 230 -2.65 -18.52 13.95
N CYS A 231 -4.00 -18.54 13.92
CA CYS A 231 -4.85 -18.76 15.08
C CYS A 231 -5.49 -20.15 14.97
N GLU A 232 -5.30 -21.00 15.97
CA GLU A 232 -5.74 -22.41 15.93
C GLU A 232 -7.26 -22.55 16.04
N HIS A 233 -7.82 -23.52 15.32
CA HIS A 233 -9.03 -24.26 15.69
C HIS A 233 -8.68 -25.75 15.60
N ASP A 234 -9.19 -26.53 16.54
CA ASP A 234 -8.73 -27.89 16.84
C ASP A 234 -9.21 -28.95 15.81
N HIS A 235 -8.51 -30.09 15.79
CA HIS A 235 -8.87 -31.41 15.22
C HIS A 235 -8.42 -31.79 13.79
N SER A 236 -8.40 -33.12 13.59
CA SER A 236 -7.47 -33.85 12.72
C SER A 236 -8.12 -34.69 11.61
N ALA A 237 -7.50 -34.78 10.43
CA ALA A 237 -7.77 -35.84 9.44
C ALA A 237 -6.54 -36.12 8.55
N ASN A 238 -5.92 -37.30 8.71
CA ASN A 238 -4.72 -37.68 7.97
C ASN A 238 -5.01 -38.35 6.60
N ASP A 239 -4.09 -38.13 5.65
CA ASP A 239 -3.24 -39.17 5.02
C ASP A 239 -3.27 -39.34 3.49
N VAL A 240 -4.35 -38.99 2.78
CA VAL A 240 -4.44 -39.31 1.33
C VAL A 240 -3.98 -38.17 0.42
N LYS A 241 -4.06 -36.91 0.87
CA LYS A 241 -3.67 -35.71 0.11
C LYS A 241 -2.27 -35.22 0.54
N LYS A 242 -1.28 -36.12 0.47
CA LYS A 242 -0.01 -36.05 1.22
C LYS A 242 1.26 -36.24 0.38
N LYS A 243 1.17 -36.05 -0.95
CA LYS A 243 2.30 -36.24 -1.90
C LYS A 243 2.29 -35.29 -3.12
N VAL A 244 1.44 -34.25 -3.16
CA VAL A 244 1.14 -33.52 -4.43
C VAL A 244 1.16 -31.97 -4.34
N ASP A 245 0.40 -31.25 -3.52
CA ASP A 245 0.06 -31.42 -2.10
C ASP A 245 1.23 -31.50 -1.11
N ASP A 246 2.43 -31.87 -1.57
CA ASP A 246 3.69 -31.58 -0.85
C ASP A 246 4.49 -30.46 -1.55
N VAL A 247 4.14 -30.11 -2.81
CA VAL A 247 4.98 -29.25 -3.68
C VAL A 247 4.25 -28.01 -4.21
N ILE A 248 3.01 -28.15 -4.70
CA ILE A 248 2.19 -26.99 -5.15
C ILE A 248 1.34 -26.43 -3.99
N ALA A 249 1.02 -27.26 -3.00
CA ALA A 249 0.33 -26.83 -1.80
C ALA A 249 1.08 -25.75 -0.99
N PRO A 250 2.38 -25.85 -0.65
CA PRO A 250 3.01 -24.91 0.30
C PRO A 250 3.01 -23.43 -0.11
N LEU A 251 2.64 -23.09 -1.35
CA LEU A 251 2.54 -21.71 -1.87
C LEU A 251 1.10 -21.23 -2.12
N MET A 252 0.13 -22.15 -2.20
CA MET A 252 -1.30 -21.84 -2.34
C MET A 252 -2.08 -22.15 -1.05
N GLN A 253 -1.54 -23.02 -0.20
CA GLN A 253 -1.92 -23.37 1.18
C GLN A 253 -0.98 -22.76 2.22
N THR A 254 -0.17 -21.74 1.88
CA THR A 254 -0.07 -20.66 2.86
C THR A 254 -1.52 -20.25 3.10
N ARG A 255 -2.04 -20.62 4.27
CA ARG A 255 -3.46 -20.73 4.63
C ARG A 255 -4.19 -19.37 4.43
N PHE A 256 -3.39 -18.33 4.24
CA PHE A 256 -3.61 -16.96 3.79
C PHE A 256 -4.16 -16.79 2.35
N PHE A 257 -4.36 -17.86 1.57
CA PHE A 257 -4.79 -17.75 0.17
C PHE A 257 -5.89 -18.75 -0.31
N HIS A 258 -6.74 -19.31 0.57
CA HIS A 258 -7.84 -20.26 0.23
C HIS A 258 -9.20 -19.87 0.85
N GLU A 259 -10.20 -19.41 0.07
CA GLU A 259 -11.48 -18.89 0.61
C GLU A 259 -12.41 -20.00 1.15
N PRO A 260 -13.21 -19.73 2.20
CA PRO A 260 -14.11 -20.72 2.79
C PRO A 260 -15.46 -20.80 2.03
N GLY A 261 -15.60 -21.87 1.23
CA GLY A 261 -16.92 -22.41 0.88
C GLY A 261 -17.45 -22.08 -0.52
N ASN A 262 -17.54 -23.11 -1.35
CA ASN A 262 -18.77 -23.47 -2.06
C ASN A 262 -18.71 -24.97 -2.41
N SER A 263 -19.86 -25.64 -2.31
CA SER A 263 -20.02 -27.10 -2.44
C SER A 263 -20.26 -27.55 -3.88
#